data_AF-A0A6N8DJX2-F1
#
_entry.id   AF-A0A6N8DJX2-F1
#
_cell.length_a   1.000
_cell.length_b   1.000
_cell.length_c   1.000
_cell.angle_alpha   90.00
_cell.angle_beta   90.00
_cell.angle_gamma   90.00
#
_symmetry.space_group_name_H-M   'P 1'
#
loop_
_entity.id
_entity.type
_entity.pdbx_description
1 polymer ?
#
loop_
_entity_poly.entity_id
_entity_poly.type
_entity_poly.pdbx_seq_one_letter_code
_entity_poly.pdbx_strand_id
1 'polypeptide(L)'
;MRLNDSGLLRSQNLVNGDWRGEGVSEIRNPATGALLGKVPHGGAEQATAAVEAARAAQKGWAALSAKQRGAIMRRWFELILAAREDLALIMTSEQGKPLAEARGEIDYAASFIEFYAEEAKRIYGETIPSPWPDARIIVLRQPIGVMAAITPWNFPAAMITRKCAPALAAGCACVIKPAPETPLTALALAELAQRAGFPRGVLNFVTGDAAAIGQVFCEHEAVRFVGFTGSTEVGKLLMRQAASGVKKVGLELGGNAPFIVFDDADLDAAVAGAMLSKYRNMGQTCVCANRLYVQDAIYDAFAEKLSLAVSQLKVGDGAQEGVAQGPLINARALQKVEAHIADALSKGARVLTGGERHELGGTFFQPTVLADVTPDMVMAREETFGPVAPLFRFHDESDVIAQANATQYGLASYFYARDLGRVFRVAEALEYGMVCVNSGVLSTEVAPFGGVKQSGLGREGSRHGIEEFLELKYVLLGGLNAPVGATPAKVAPTEAATSTVAPAEAHPSEDAPASAAPVAFTPVKAPPEQPAQTQADPFQAEPVQAPTPDLEKAESTPVEVAPQEPEPVQAAPAGTKPAEAAPPTPPAPLRLAPSLPKAKPMPRLPRVTDVEWPLPPEPKDDD
;
A
#
# COMPACT_ATOMS: atom_id res chain seq x y z
N MET A 1 -23.39 -11.35 -13.97
CA MET A 1 -21.97 -11.71 -14.14
C MET A 1 -21.89 -13.11 -14.74
N ARG A 2 -21.15 -13.33 -15.83
CA ARG A 2 -20.95 -14.65 -16.46
C ARG A 2 -19.45 -14.97 -16.46
N LEU A 3 -19.06 -15.93 -15.62
CA LEU A 3 -17.66 -16.38 -15.49
C LEU A 3 -17.43 -17.63 -16.34
N ASN A 4 -16.21 -17.81 -16.83
CA ASN A 4 -15.79 -19.06 -17.48
C ASN A 4 -15.64 -20.18 -16.44
N ASP A 5 -15.10 -19.86 -15.27
CA ASP A 5 -15.04 -20.73 -14.10
C ASP A 5 -15.91 -20.17 -12.97
N SER A 6 -17.12 -20.73 -12.84
CA SER A 6 -18.04 -20.37 -11.77
C SER A 6 -17.55 -20.75 -10.37
N GLY A 7 -16.58 -21.66 -10.25
CA GLY A 7 -15.98 -22.08 -8.98
C GLY A 7 -15.14 -21.00 -8.31
N LEU A 8 -14.76 -19.94 -9.03
CA LEU A 8 -14.03 -18.79 -8.47
C LEU A 8 -14.92 -17.90 -7.60
N LEU A 9 -16.22 -17.83 -7.88
CA LEU A 9 -17.14 -17.01 -7.09
C LEU A 9 -17.47 -17.73 -5.79
N ARG A 10 -16.73 -17.39 -4.74
CA ARG A 10 -16.89 -17.91 -3.39
C ARG A 10 -17.59 -16.90 -2.50
N SER A 11 -18.42 -17.40 -1.59
CA SER A 11 -19.26 -16.58 -0.72
C SER A 11 -19.23 -17.08 0.74
N GLN A 12 -18.11 -17.68 1.12
CA GLN A 12 -17.83 -18.23 2.45
C GLN A 12 -16.42 -17.81 2.87
N ASN A 13 -16.12 -17.86 4.17
CA ASN A 13 -14.77 -17.65 4.70
C ASN A 13 -13.90 -18.88 4.42
N LEU A 14 -12.62 -18.68 4.11
CA LEU A 14 -11.65 -19.77 4.02
C LEU A 14 -10.88 -19.87 5.34
N VAL A 15 -11.16 -20.92 6.13
CA VAL A 15 -10.49 -21.14 7.42
C VAL A 15 -9.98 -22.57 7.50
N ASN A 16 -8.68 -22.74 7.75
CA ASN A 16 -8.01 -24.04 7.82
C ASN A 16 -8.26 -24.91 6.56
N GLY A 17 -8.38 -24.30 5.38
CA GLY A 17 -8.66 -25.01 4.13
C GLY A 17 -10.13 -25.42 3.92
N ASP A 18 -11.05 -25.01 4.79
CA ASP A 18 -12.49 -25.23 4.61
C ASP A 18 -13.22 -23.91 4.32
N TRP A 19 -14.21 -23.98 3.44
CA TRP A 19 -15.17 -22.90 3.20
C TRP A 19 -16.25 -22.94 4.28
N ARG A 20 -16.36 -21.88 5.10
CA ARG A 20 -17.21 -21.83 6.31
C ARG A 20 -18.06 -20.55 6.38
N GLY A 21 -19.19 -20.66 7.08
CA GLY A 21 -20.09 -19.54 7.38
C GLY A 21 -21.17 -19.35 6.32
N GLU A 22 -22.31 -18.81 6.77
CA GLU A 22 -23.45 -18.48 5.91
C GLU A 22 -23.36 -17.02 5.45
N GLY A 23 -23.80 -16.76 4.22
CA GLY A 23 -23.75 -15.42 3.63
C GLY A 23 -24.80 -14.49 4.24
N VAL A 24 -24.36 -13.41 4.90
CA VAL A 24 -25.22 -12.42 5.55
C VAL A 24 -25.06 -11.04 4.91
N SER A 25 -23.82 -10.56 4.78
CA SER A 25 -23.52 -9.24 4.23
C SER A 25 -23.64 -9.23 2.71
N GLU A 26 -24.48 -8.34 2.18
CA GLU A 26 -24.72 -8.23 0.75
C GLU A 26 -23.60 -7.49 0.04
N ILE A 27 -23.10 -8.08 -1.05
CA ILE A 27 -22.17 -7.44 -1.97
C ILE A 27 -22.93 -7.04 -3.22
N ARG A 28 -22.95 -5.74 -3.51
CA ARG A 28 -23.72 -5.16 -4.59
C ARG A 28 -22.81 -4.49 -5.59
N ASN A 29 -23.16 -4.60 -6.86
CA ASN A 29 -22.45 -3.91 -7.91
C ASN A 29 -22.69 -2.39 -7.81
N PRO A 30 -21.66 -1.55 -7.66
CA PRO A 30 -21.84 -0.11 -7.45
C PRO A 30 -22.36 0.63 -8.69
N ALA A 31 -22.22 0.06 -9.89
CA ALA A 31 -22.71 0.66 -11.13
C ALA A 31 -24.21 0.39 -11.36
N THR A 32 -24.72 -0.76 -10.90
CA THR A 32 -26.09 -1.23 -11.23
C THR A 32 -26.98 -1.48 -10.02
N GLY A 33 -26.43 -1.53 -8.81
CA GLY A 33 -27.12 -1.93 -7.58
C GLY A 33 -27.44 -3.43 -7.48
N ALA A 34 -27.11 -4.22 -8.50
CA ALA A 34 -27.40 -5.64 -8.56
C ALA A 34 -26.69 -6.41 -7.45
N LEU A 35 -27.40 -7.34 -6.80
CA LEU A 35 -26.81 -8.23 -5.80
C LEU A 35 -25.88 -9.24 -6.49
N LEU A 36 -24.62 -9.28 -6.07
CA LEU A 36 -23.61 -10.20 -6.59
C LEU A 36 -23.52 -11.49 -5.76
N GLY A 37 -23.70 -11.36 -4.45
CA GLY A 37 -23.64 -12.47 -3.51
C GLY A 37 -23.76 -11.98 -2.07
N LYS A 38 -23.72 -12.93 -1.12
CA LYS A 38 -23.70 -12.63 0.31
C LYS A 38 -22.51 -13.33 0.96
N VAL A 39 -21.69 -12.61 1.71
CA VAL A 39 -20.54 -13.17 2.44
C VAL A 39 -20.82 -13.24 3.94
N PRO A 40 -20.13 -14.10 4.70
CA PRO A 40 -20.31 -14.17 6.14
C PRO A 40 -19.99 -12.85 6.83
N HIS A 41 -20.69 -12.55 7.92
CA HIS A 41 -20.39 -11.43 8.80
C HIS A 41 -19.71 -11.94 10.07
N GLY A 42 -18.48 -12.44 9.93
CA GLY A 42 -17.69 -12.95 11.04
C GLY A 42 -17.24 -11.87 12.02
N GLY A 43 -16.90 -12.29 13.24
CA GLY A 43 -16.36 -11.43 14.29
C GLY A 43 -15.13 -12.04 14.95
N ALA A 44 -14.96 -11.76 16.25
CA ALA A 44 -13.80 -12.20 17.03
C ALA A 44 -13.62 -13.73 17.05
N GLU A 45 -14.71 -14.50 17.09
CA GLU A 45 -14.66 -15.97 17.08
C GLU A 45 -14.04 -16.52 15.79
N GLN A 46 -14.53 -16.06 14.62
CA GLN A 46 -14.03 -16.52 13.33
C GLN A 46 -12.58 -16.06 13.10
N ALA A 47 -12.23 -14.84 13.54
CA ALA A 47 -10.86 -14.36 13.51
C ALA A 47 -9.92 -15.24 14.38
N THR A 48 -10.35 -15.58 15.60
CA THR A 48 -9.57 -16.42 16.52
C THR A 48 -9.35 -17.81 15.93
N ALA A 49 -10.40 -18.43 15.38
CA ALA A 49 -10.30 -19.73 14.73
C ALA A 49 -9.33 -19.72 13.54
N ALA A 50 -9.30 -18.64 12.75
CA ALA A 50 -8.36 -18.49 11.64
C ALA A 50 -6.91 -18.28 12.12
N VAL A 51 -6.70 -17.50 13.18
CA VAL A 51 -5.38 -17.29 13.79
C VAL A 51 -4.83 -18.59 14.38
N GLU A 52 -5.65 -19.37 15.07
CA GLU A 52 -5.23 -20.66 15.63
C GLU A 52 -4.93 -21.71 14.53
N ALA A 53 -5.69 -21.71 13.43
CA ALA A 53 -5.35 -22.51 12.26
C ALA A 53 -4.01 -22.11 11.64
N ALA A 54 -3.74 -20.80 11.53
CA ALA A 54 -2.45 -20.29 11.04
C ALA A 54 -1.30 -20.66 11.98
N ARG A 55 -1.50 -20.54 13.30
CA ARG A 55 -0.53 -20.93 14.33
C ARG A 55 -0.13 -22.39 14.18
N ALA A 56 -1.11 -23.29 14.03
CA ALA A 56 -0.89 -24.72 13.88
C ALA A 56 -0.12 -25.07 12.58
N ALA A 57 -0.42 -24.37 11.48
CA ALA A 57 0.18 -24.64 10.17
C ALA A 57 1.59 -24.02 9.97
N GLN A 58 1.89 -22.90 10.65
CA GLN A 58 3.06 -22.05 10.35
C GLN A 58 4.39 -22.80 10.41
N LYS A 59 4.62 -23.62 11.44
CA LYS A 59 5.89 -24.33 11.59
C LYS A 59 6.12 -25.37 10.50
N GLY A 60 5.08 -26.07 10.07
CA GLY A 60 5.15 -27.01 8.96
C GLY A 60 5.47 -26.32 7.64
N TRP A 61 4.86 -25.15 7.39
CA TRP A 61 5.15 -24.33 6.21
C TRP A 61 6.58 -23.78 6.19
N ALA A 62 7.06 -23.25 7.31
CA ALA A 62 8.42 -22.74 7.45
C ALA A 62 9.50 -23.83 7.29
N ALA A 63 9.18 -25.08 7.65
CA ALA A 63 10.08 -26.23 7.53
C ALA A 63 10.29 -26.69 6.07
N LEU A 64 9.39 -26.33 5.15
CA LEU A 64 9.64 -26.55 3.73
C LEU A 64 10.86 -25.74 3.28
N SER A 65 11.61 -26.25 2.31
CA SER A 65 12.66 -25.46 1.68
C SER A 65 12.05 -24.26 0.94
N ALA A 66 12.83 -23.18 0.83
CA ALA A 66 12.46 -22.01 0.03
C ALA A 66 12.04 -22.38 -1.42
N LYS A 67 12.70 -23.39 -2.01
CA LYS A 67 12.37 -23.90 -3.34
C LYS A 67 10.98 -24.54 -3.40
N GLN A 68 10.60 -25.31 -2.39
CA GLN A 68 9.26 -25.93 -2.31
C GLN A 68 8.16 -24.87 -2.13
N ARG A 69 8.38 -23.89 -1.24
CA ARG A 69 7.44 -22.77 -1.08
C ARG A 69 7.30 -21.97 -2.37
N GLY A 70 8.41 -21.61 -2.99
CA GLY A 70 8.43 -20.88 -4.27
C GLY A 70 7.70 -21.62 -5.39
N ALA A 71 7.78 -22.95 -5.46
CA ALA A 71 7.04 -23.73 -6.47
C ALA A 71 5.52 -23.65 -6.30
N ILE A 72 5.01 -23.70 -5.05
CA ILE A 72 3.58 -23.55 -4.76
C ILE A 72 3.10 -22.14 -5.10
N MET A 73 3.87 -21.11 -4.70
CA MET A 73 3.58 -19.72 -5.03
C MET A 73 3.58 -19.47 -6.54
N ARG A 74 4.56 -20.02 -7.27
CA ARG A 74 4.63 -19.93 -8.74
C ARG A 74 3.39 -20.53 -9.41
N ARG A 75 2.92 -21.68 -8.93
CA ARG A 75 1.68 -22.28 -9.42
C ARG A 75 0.46 -21.40 -9.15
N TRP A 76 0.42 -20.72 -8.00
CA TRP A 76 -0.65 -19.77 -7.69
C TRP A 76 -0.66 -18.58 -8.65
N PHE A 77 0.53 -18.01 -8.94
CA PHE A 77 0.70 -16.99 -9.98
C PHE A 77 0.16 -17.45 -11.34
N GLU A 78 0.55 -18.64 -11.80
CA GLU A 78 0.10 -19.19 -13.09
C GLU A 78 -1.43 -19.37 -13.13
N LEU A 79 -2.04 -19.81 -12.03
CA LEU A 79 -3.49 -19.95 -11.91
C LEU A 79 -4.22 -18.61 -11.91
N ILE A 80 -3.66 -17.57 -11.30
CA ILE A 80 -4.22 -16.20 -11.34
C ILE A 80 -4.20 -15.67 -12.77
N LEU A 81 -3.08 -15.82 -13.49
CA LEU A 81 -3.01 -15.38 -14.89
C LEU A 81 -3.96 -16.17 -15.79
N ALA A 82 -4.11 -17.47 -15.55
CA ALA A 82 -5.08 -18.29 -16.29
C ALA A 82 -6.53 -17.86 -16.03
N ALA A 83 -6.84 -17.36 -14.82
CA ALA A 83 -8.14 -16.87 -14.41
C ALA A 83 -8.34 -15.35 -14.60
N ARG A 84 -7.41 -14.67 -15.27
CA ARG A 84 -7.32 -13.21 -15.33
C ARG A 84 -8.62 -12.51 -15.70
N GLU A 85 -9.31 -13.00 -16.72
CA GLU A 85 -10.54 -12.37 -17.22
C GLU A 85 -11.71 -12.52 -16.24
N ASP A 86 -11.85 -13.69 -15.60
CA ASP A 86 -12.90 -13.93 -14.61
C ASP A 86 -12.64 -13.11 -13.34
N LEU A 87 -11.39 -13.03 -12.89
CA LEU A 87 -10.98 -12.21 -11.74
C LEU A 87 -11.21 -10.72 -12.01
N ALA A 88 -10.86 -10.23 -13.20
CA ALA A 88 -11.10 -8.84 -13.59
C ALA A 88 -12.61 -8.53 -13.61
N LEU A 89 -13.44 -9.45 -14.10
CA LEU A 89 -14.88 -9.28 -14.10
C LEU A 89 -15.49 -9.27 -12.68
N ILE A 90 -15.02 -10.15 -11.78
CA ILE A 90 -15.43 -10.14 -10.36
C ILE A 90 -15.07 -8.78 -9.73
N MET A 91 -13.82 -8.33 -9.91
CA MET A 91 -13.32 -7.07 -9.37
C MET A 91 -14.11 -5.87 -9.90
N THR A 92 -14.27 -5.73 -11.21
CA THR A 92 -15.10 -4.67 -11.81
C THR A 92 -16.52 -4.73 -11.28
N SER A 93 -17.09 -5.92 -11.13
CA SER A 93 -18.46 -6.06 -10.66
C SER A 93 -18.65 -5.56 -9.23
N GLU A 94 -17.73 -5.86 -8.30
CA GLU A 94 -17.89 -5.46 -6.89
C GLU A 94 -17.31 -4.08 -6.56
N GLN A 95 -16.26 -3.64 -7.26
CA GLN A 95 -15.54 -2.40 -6.96
C GLN A 95 -15.90 -1.25 -7.91
N GLY A 96 -16.21 -1.55 -9.17
CA GLY A 96 -16.67 -0.57 -10.17
C GLY A 96 -15.65 -0.12 -11.21
N LYS A 97 -14.34 -0.34 -11.03
CA LYS A 97 -13.34 0.13 -12.01
C LYS A 97 -13.52 -0.52 -13.39
N PRO A 98 -13.13 0.17 -14.47
CA PRO A 98 -13.16 -0.40 -15.82
C PRO A 98 -12.43 -1.74 -15.93
N LEU A 99 -12.93 -2.65 -16.76
CA LEU A 99 -12.33 -3.98 -16.97
C LEU A 99 -10.86 -3.91 -17.39
N ALA A 100 -10.47 -2.90 -18.16
CA ALA A 100 -9.07 -2.69 -18.55
C ALA A 100 -8.17 -2.41 -17.33
N GLU A 101 -8.65 -1.61 -16.37
CA GLU A 101 -7.93 -1.35 -15.12
C GLU A 101 -7.93 -2.58 -14.21
N ALA A 102 -9.06 -3.29 -14.10
CA ALA A 102 -9.15 -4.51 -13.29
C ALA A 102 -8.17 -5.58 -13.79
N ARG A 103 -8.09 -5.78 -15.11
CA ARG A 103 -7.09 -6.64 -15.76
C ARG A 103 -5.66 -6.25 -15.39
N GLY A 104 -5.33 -4.95 -15.49
CA GLY A 104 -4.02 -4.43 -15.10
C GLY A 104 -3.72 -4.65 -13.62
N GLU A 105 -4.72 -4.54 -12.75
CA GLU A 105 -4.55 -4.89 -11.33
C GLU A 105 -4.32 -6.39 -11.13
N ILE A 106 -5.02 -7.28 -11.84
CA ILE A 106 -4.78 -8.72 -11.71
C ILE A 106 -3.35 -9.06 -12.12
N ASP A 107 -2.85 -8.48 -13.22
CA ASP A 107 -1.45 -8.66 -13.65
C ASP A 107 -0.48 -8.13 -12.58
N TYR A 108 -0.76 -6.94 -12.04
CA TYR A 108 0.04 -6.33 -10.96
C TYR A 108 0.02 -7.18 -9.68
N ALA A 109 -1.14 -7.68 -9.25
CA ALA A 109 -1.27 -8.56 -8.09
C ALA A 109 -0.51 -9.87 -8.28
N ALA A 110 -0.61 -10.46 -9.47
CA ALA A 110 0.10 -11.68 -9.82
C ALA A 110 1.63 -11.48 -9.77
N SER A 111 2.13 -10.33 -10.22
CA SER A 111 3.57 -10.02 -10.22
C SER A 111 4.21 -10.11 -8.83
N PHE A 112 3.53 -9.70 -7.75
CA PHE A 112 4.06 -9.85 -6.39
C PHE A 112 4.23 -11.31 -5.99
N ILE A 113 3.31 -12.19 -6.41
CA ILE A 113 3.40 -13.62 -6.11
C ILE A 113 4.60 -14.23 -6.84
N GLU A 114 4.77 -13.90 -8.13
CA GLU A 114 5.93 -14.34 -8.91
C GLU A 114 7.24 -13.84 -8.27
N PHE A 115 7.35 -12.53 -8.06
CA PHE A 115 8.54 -11.90 -7.49
C PHE A 115 8.93 -12.52 -6.14
N TYR A 116 7.98 -12.67 -5.21
CA TYR A 116 8.30 -13.25 -3.91
C TYR A 116 8.49 -14.77 -3.92
N ALA A 117 7.92 -15.50 -4.89
CA ALA A 117 8.27 -16.90 -5.11
C ALA A 117 9.77 -17.05 -5.45
N GLU A 118 10.33 -16.07 -6.15
CA GLU A 118 11.76 -16.01 -6.44
C GLU A 118 12.58 -15.55 -5.24
N GLU A 119 12.17 -14.47 -4.58
CA GLU A 119 12.85 -13.91 -3.40
C GLU A 119 12.87 -14.85 -2.19
N ALA A 120 11.93 -15.81 -2.11
CA ALA A 120 11.97 -16.88 -1.11
C ALA A 120 13.35 -17.57 -1.05
N LYS A 121 14.04 -17.71 -2.20
CA LYS A 121 15.36 -18.36 -2.33
C LYS A 121 16.54 -17.41 -2.09
N ARG A 122 16.29 -16.13 -1.82
CA ARG A 122 17.31 -15.07 -1.69
C ARG A 122 17.29 -14.38 -0.32
N ILE A 123 16.74 -15.06 0.68
CA ILE A 123 16.83 -14.62 2.08
C ILE A 123 18.23 -14.96 2.61
N TYR A 124 19.17 -14.03 2.42
CA TYR A 124 20.56 -14.22 2.81
C TYR A 124 20.81 -13.88 4.28
N GLY A 125 21.50 -14.78 4.99
CA GLY A 125 22.11 -14.49 6.27
C GLY A 125 23.47 -13.80 6.11
N GLU A 126 24.17 -13.60 7.22
CA GLU A 126 25.47 -12.92 7.25
C GLU A 126 26.47 -13.71 8.10
N THR A 127 27.75 -13.64 7.74
CA THR A 127 28.86 -14.04 8.61
C THR A 127 29.68 -12.80 8.93
N ILE A 128 29.84 -12.48 10.21
CA ILE A 128 30.49 -11.26 10.67
C ILE A 128 31.85 -11.64 11.26
N PRO A 129 32.95 -10.92 10.93
CA PRO A 129 34.24 -11.12 11.59
C PRO A 129 34.10 -11.02 13.12
N SER A 130 34.52 -12.08 13.80
CA SER A 130 34.45 -12.12 15.26
C SER A 130 35.57 -11.27 15.87
N PRO A 131 35.28 -10.43 16.88
CA PRO A 131 36.32 -9.77 17.65
C PRO A 131 37.08 -10.75 18.57
N TRP A 132 36.55 -11.95 18.78
CA TRP A 132 37.19 -13.03 19.55
C TRP A 132 37.82 -14.08 18.62
N PRO A 133 39.11 -14.41 18.78
CA PRO A 133 39.82 -15.36 17.90
C PRO A 133 39.20 -16.76 17.84
N ASP A 134 38.57 -17.21 18.93
CA ASP A 134 38.00 -18.55 19.11
C ASP A 134 36.49 -18.63 18.84
N ALA A 135 35.91 -17.57 18.24
CA ALA A 135 34.49 -17.52 17.95
C ALA A 135 34.16 -17.13 16.50
N ARG A 136 32.94 -17.46 16.06
CA ARG A 136 32.36 -17.01 14.78
C ARG A 136 30.97 -16.44 15.02
N ILE A 137 30.65 -15.37 14.29
CA ILE A 137 29.34 -14.73 14.34
C ILE A 137 28.58 -15.06 13.05
N ILE A 138 27.37 -15.59 13.22
CA ILE A 138 26.44 -15.88 12.12
C ILE A 138 25.13 -15.15 12.42
N VAL A 139 24.56 -14.49 11.41
CA VAL A 139 23.22 -13.90 11.46
C VAL A 139 22.31 -14.69 10.53
N LEU A 140 21.24 -15.24 11.10
CA LEU A 140 20.17 -15.92 10.35
C LEU A 140 18.97 -14.99 10.20
N ARG A 141 18.18 -15.20 9.14
CA ARG A 141 16.89 -14.54 8.93
C ARG A 141 15.79 -15.60 8.94
N GLN A 142 14.82 -15.48 9.84
CA GLN A 142 13.77 -16.49 10.03
C GLN A 142 12.38 -15.86 10.02
N PRO A 143 11.32 -16.56 9.58
CA PRO A 143 9.98 -15.99 9.54
C PRO A 143 9.50 -15.53 10.92
N ILE A 144 8.87 -14.37 10.95
CA ILE A 144 8.35 -13.75 12.18
C ILE A 144 7.20 -14.57 12.81
N GLY A 145 6.48 -15.39 12.03
CA GLY A 145 5.46 -16.31 12.53
C GLY A 145 4.12 -16.15 11.82
N VAL A 146 3.03 -15.95 12.59
CA VAL A 146 1.70 -15.67 12.02
C VAL A 146 1.58 -14.19 11.72
N MET A 147 1.19 -13.88 10.50
CA MET A 147 0.88 -12.54 10.03
C MET A 147 -0.64 -12.38 9.88
N ALA A 148 -1.17 -11.27 10.37
CA ALA A 148 -2.54 -10.86 10.11
C ALA A 148 -2.56 -9.58 9.26
N ALA A 149 -3.43 -9.52 8.26
CA ALA A 149 -3.55 -8.38 7.36
C ALA A 149 -5.00 -7.90 7.20
N ILE A 150 -5.17 -6.59 7.15
CA ILE A 150 -6.43 -5.92 6.79
C ILE A 150 -6.18 -5.11 5.52
N THR A 151 -6.99 -5.34 4.48
CA THR A 151 -6.79 -4.74 3.15
C THR A 151 -8.00 -3.90 2.72
N PRO A 152 -7.79 -2.78 2.00
CA PRO A 152 -8.84 -1.88 1.57
C PRO A 152 -9.54 -2.38 0.30
N TRP A 153 -10.56 -1.65 -0.13
CA TRP A 153 -11.41 -1.98 -1.28
C TRP A 153 -10.91 -1.45 -2.62
N ASN A 154 -9.97 -0.50 -2.64
CA ASN A 154 -9.62 0.20 -3.87
C ASN A 154 -8.76 -0.63 -4.82
N PHE A 155 -7.95 -1.55 -4.28
CA PHE A 155 -7.21 -2.56 -5.04
C PHE A 155 -7.44 -3.95 -4.41
N PRO A 156 -8.61 -4.57 -4.65
CA PRO A 156 -9.06 -5.78 -3.97
C PRO A 156 -8.13 -6.98 -4.14
N ALA A 157 -7.36 -7.06 -5.24
CA ALA A 157 -6.42 -8.15 -5.47
C ALA A 157 -5.00 -7.76 -5.05
N ALA A 158 -4.53 -6.59 -5.48
CA ALA A 158 -3.13 -6.22 -5.28
C ALA A 158 -2.78 -6.00 -3.80
N MET A 159 -3.70 -5.46 -2.99
CA MET A 159 -3.43 -5.25 -1.56
C MET A 159 -3.27 -6.55 -0.78
N ILE A 160 -3.92 -7.61 -1.23
CA ILE A 160 -3.82 -8.95 -0.64
C ILE A 160 -2.44 -9.53 -0.95
N THR A 161 -2.11 -9.58 -2.24
CA THR A 161 -0.88 -10.21 -2.73
C THR A 161 0.37 -9.47 -2.28
N ARG A 162 0.34 -8.12 -2.23
CA ARG A 162 1.42 -7.29 -1.67
C ARG A 162 1.80 -7.64 -0.24
N LYS A 163 0.82 -8.05 0.58
CA LYS A 163 1.04 -8.43 1.99
C LYS A 163 1.35 -9.91 2.14
N CYS A 164 0.54 -10.78 1.54
CA CYS A 164 0.65 -12.20 1.80
C CYS A 164 1.78 -12.89 1.02
N ALA A 165 2.11 -12.44 -0.19
CA ALA A 165 3.19 -13.04 -0.97
C ALA A 165 4.56 -12.98 -0.25
N PRO A 166 5.06 -11.83 0.24
CA PRO A 166 6.32 -11.79 0.97
C PRO A 166 6.28 -12.61 2.27
N ALA A 167 5.16 -12.56 3.01
CA ALA A 167 4.99 -13.34 4.23
C ALA A 167 5.07 -14.86 3.95
N LEU A 168 4.35 -15.35 2.94
CA LEU A 168 4.35 -16.75 2.54
C LEU A 168 5.75 -17.19 2.08
N ALA A 169 6.45 -16.35 1.29
CA ALA A 169 7.82 -16.60 0.85
C ALA A 169 8.80 -16.74 2.02
N ALA A 170 8.70 -15.85 3.01
CA ALA A 170 9.49 -15.87 4.24
C ALA A 170 9.24 -17.14 5.09
N GLY A 171 8.07 -17.76 4.95
CA GLY A 171 7.65 -18.93 5.72
C GLY A 171 6.63 -18.62 6.83
N CYS A 172 5.96 -17.49 6.76
CA CYS A 172 4.84 -17.13 7.63
C CYS A 172 3.54 -17.82 7.19
N ALA A 173 2.59 -17.93 8.12
CA ALA A 173 1.19 -18.22 7.81
C ALA A 173 0.38 -16.91 7.90
N CYS A 174 -0.66 -16.79 7.10
CA CYS A 174 -1.38 -15.54 6.87
C CYS A 174 -2.87 -15.67 7.23
N VAL A 175 -3.42 -14.64 7.89
CA VAL A 175 -4.85 -14.44 8.10
C VAL A 175 -5.24 -13.07 7.56
N ILE A 176 -6.18 -13.04 6.62
CA ILE A 176 -6.50 -11.82 5.86
C ILE A 176 -7.96 -11.45 6.07
N LYS A 177 -8.21 -10.18 6.37
CA LYS A 177 -9.53 -9.58 6.39
C LYS A 177 -9.65 -8.57 5.24
N PRO A 178 -10.32 -8.92 4.13
CA PRO A 178 -10.58 -7.96 3.06
C PRO A 178 -11.62 -6.92 3.49
N ALA A 179 -11.69 -5.83 2.72
CA ALA A 179 -12.69 -4.80 2.89
C ALA A 179 -14.11 -5.38 2.65
N PRO A 180 -15.12 -4.92 3.41
CA PRO A 180 -16.49 -5.43 3.28
C PRO A 180 -17.13 -5.07 1.93
N GLU A 181 -16.66 -4.04 1.23
CA GLU A 181 -17.17 -3.64 -0.07
C GLU A 181 -16.74 -4.57 -1.20
N THR A 182 -15.53 -5.17 -1.11
CA THR A 182 -14.93 -5.94 -2.21
C THR A 182 -14.30 -7.28 -1.78
N PRO A 183 -15.03 -8.15 -1.06
CA PRO A 183 -14.47 -9.41 -0.57
C PRO A 183 -14.41 -10.51 -1.64
N LEU A 184 -15.17 -10.44 -2.73
CA LEU A 184 -15.32 -11.56 -3.67
C LEU A 184 -14.02 -11.82 -4.43
N THR A 185 -13.28 -10.78 -4.82
CA THR A 185 -11.94 -10.91 -5.43
C THR A 185 -10.97 -11.60 -4.47
N ALA A 186 -11.02 -11.25 -3.17
CA ALA A 186 -10.18 -11.86 -2.16
C ALA A 186 -10.44 -13.37 -2.04
N LEU A 187 -11.72 -13.75 -2.00
CA LEU A 187 -12.13 -15.15 -1.90
C LEU A 187 -11.83 -15.93 -3.19
N ALA A 188 -11.91 -15.29 -4.36
CA ALA A 188 -11.48 -15.91 -5.62
C ALA A 188 -9.97 -16.19 -5.64
N LEU A 189 -9.13 -15.26 -5.13
CA LEU A 189 -7.70 -15.51 -4.95
C LEU A 189 -7.44 -16.65 -3.96
N ALA A 190 -8.25 -16.74 -2.90
CA ALA A 190 -8.18 -17.81 -1.91
C ALA A 190 -8.49 -19.20 -2.51
N GLU A 191 -9.52 -19.29 -3.35
CA GLU A 191 -9.83 -20.49 -4.13
C GLU A 191 -8.65 -20.92 -5.01
N LEU A 192 -8.04 -19.98 -5.74
CA LEU A 192 -6.87 -20.26 -6.56
C LEU A 192 -5.66 -20.68 -5.73
N ALA A 193 -5.50 -20.16 -4.51
CA ALA A 193 -4.47 -20.59 -3.58
C ALA A 193 -4.69 -22.06 -3.14
N GLN A 194 -5.92 -22.45 -2.85
CA GLN A 194 -6.22 -23.86 -2.55
C GLN A 194 -5.85 -24.77 -3.72
N ARG A 195 -6.21 -24.38 -4.95
CA ARG A 195 -5.88 -25.13 -6.17
C ARG A 195 -4.37 -25.20 -6.44
N ALA A 196 -3.62 -24.17 -6.04
CA ALA A 196 -2.16 -24.16 -6.13
C ALA A 196 -1.51 -25.18 -5.19
N GLY A 197 -2.21 -25.60 -4.13
CA GLY A 197 -1.74 -26.60 -3.18
C GLY A 197 -1.11 -26.01 -1.92
N PHE A 198 -1.51 -24.79 -1.52
CA PHE A 198 -1.14 -24.29 -0.21
C PHE A 198 -1.64 -25.24 0.90
N PRO A 199 -0.81 -25.59 1.89
CA PRO A 199 -1.26 -26.42 3.00
C PRO A 199 -2.39 -25.74 3.78
N ARG A 200 -3.28 -26.57 4.34
CA ARG A 200 -4.41 -26.12 5.15
C ARG A 200 -3.91 -25.25 6.31
N GLY A 201 -4.58 -24.11 6.52
CA GLY A 201 -4.23 -23.14 7.57
C GLY A 201 -3.10 -22.18 7.23
N VAL A 202 -2.32 -22.37 6.16
CA VAL A 202 -1.25 -21.44 5.77
C VAL A 202 -1.78 -20.10 5.29
N LEU A 203 -2.93 -20.10 4.62
CA LEU A 203 -3.61 -18.89 4.14
C LEU A 203 -5.09 -18.97 4.48
N ASN A 204 -5.59 -17.96 5.21
CA ASN A 204 -6.96 -17.91 5.71
C ASN A 204 -7.58 -16.54 5.41
N PHE A 205 -8.89 -16.52 5.18
CA PHE A 205 -9.66 -15.32 4.88
C PHE A 205 -10.92 -15.25 5.75
N VAL A 206 -11.13 -14.10 6.39
CA VAL A 206 -12.30 -13.85 7.25
C VAL A 206 -12.95 -12.52 6.86
N THR A 207 -14.21 -12.55 6.43
CA THR A 207 -15.06 -11.39 6.18
C THR A 207 -15.92 -11.08 7.41
N GLY A 208 -16.28 -9.80 7.59
CA GLY A 208 -17.20 -9.37 8.65
C GLY A 208 -16.78 -8.08 9.36
N ASP A 209 -17.01 -8.02 10.68
CA ASP A 209 -16.79 -6.84 11.52
C ASP A 209 -15.31 -6.40 11.50
N ALA A 210 -15.05 -5.14 11.14
CA ALA A 210 -13.69 -4.60 11.08
C ALA A 210 -13.04 -4.43 12.47
N ALA A 211 -13.79 -3.93 13.45
CA ALA A 211 -13.29 -3.66 14.78
C ALA A 211 -13.03 -4.97 15.54
N ALA A 212 -14.00 -5.89 15.55
CA ALA A 212 -13.88 -7.16 16.28
C ALA A 212 -12.75 -8.04 15.73
N ILE A 213 -12.63 -8.14 14.39
CA ILE A 213 -11.55 -8.91 13.76
C ILE A 213 -10.20 -8.20 13.96
N GLY A 214 -10.15 -6.88 13.79
CA GLY A 214 -8.92 -6.10 13.95
C GLY A 214 -8.36 -6.16 15.38
N GLN A 215 -9.23 -6.14 16.39
CA GLN A 215 -8.85 -6.30 17.78
C GLN A 215 -8.18 -7.67 18.01
N VAL A 216 -8.79 -8.77 17.52
CA VAL A 216 -8.16 -10.10 17.61
C VAL A 216 -6.80 -10.13 16.94
N PHE A 217 -6.67 -9.55 15.74
CA PHE A 217 -5.38 -9.49 15.05
C PHE A 217 -4.31 -8.73 15.86
N CYS A 218 -4.71 -7.66 16.56
CA CYS A 218 -3.81 -6.83 17.34
C CYS A 218 -3.48 -7.37 18.73
N GLU A 219 -4.35 -8.19 19.34
CA GLU A 219 -4.21 -8.62 20.74
C GLU A 219 -3.81 -10.10 20.86
N HIS A 220 -4.18 -10.95 19.90
CA HIS A 220 -3.96 -12.39 20.00
C HIS A 220 -2.45 -12.73 20.00
N GLU A 221 -2.00 -13.56 20.96
CA GLU A 221 -0.58 -13.85 21.22
C GLU A 221 0.16 -14.49 20.03
N ALA A 222 -0.53 -15.28 19.23
CA ALA A 222 0.04 -15.98 18.08
C ALA A 222 0.41 -15.04 16.92
N VAL A 223 -0.29 -13.90 16.77
CA VAL A 223 0.00 -12.93 15.71
C VAL A 223 1.26 -12.15 16.07
N ARG A 224 2.23 -12.09 15.16
CA ARG A 224 3.51 -11.38 15.36
C ARG A 224 3.70 -10.19 14.43
N PHE A 225 2.93 -10.14 13.35
CA PHE A 225 2.90 -9.01 12.42
C PHE A 225 1.46 -8.60 12.13
N VAL A 226 1.17 -7.31 12.20
CA VAL A 226 -0.12 -6.71 11.78
C VAL A 226 0.13 -5.81 10.57
N GLY A 227 -0.40 -6.22 9.42
CA GLY A 227 -0.37 -5.44 8.19
C GLY A 227 -1.68 -4.70 7.96
N PHE A 228 -1.62 -3.40 7.67
CA PHE A 228 -2.81 -2.63 7.34
C PHE A 228 -2.54 -1.70 6.17
N THR A 229 -3.50 -1.64 5.25
CA THR A 229 -3.61 -0.54 4.30
C THR A 229 -4.98 0.11 4.45
N GLY A 230 -5.03 1.44 4.55
CA GLY A 230 -6.28 2.18 4.68
C GLY A 230 -6.10 3.56 5.27
N SER A 231 -7.09 4.05 6.02
CA SER A 231 -7.04 5.42 6.56
C SER A 231 -6.00 5.57 7.68
N THR A 232 -5.38 6.74 7.76
CA THR A 232 -4.39 7.05 8.80
C THR A 232 -4.94 6.89 10.22
N GLU A 233 -6.20 7.25 10.45
CA GLU A 233 -6.83 7.15 11.77
C GLU A 233 -7.02 5.70 12.22
N VAL A 234 -7.41 4.80 11.32
CA VAL A 234 -7.48 3.36 11.64
C VAL A 234 -6.09 2.79 11.82
N GLY A 235 -5.10 3.22 11.02
CA GLY A 235 -3.70 2.81 11.20
C GLY A 235 -3.15 3.14 12.59
N LYS A 236 -3.41 4.36 13.09
CA LYS A 236 -3.04 4.78 14.45
C LYS A 236 -3.73 3.94 15.54
N LEU A 237 -5.01 3.62 15.35
CA LEU A 237 -5.77 2.76 16.26
C LEU A 237 -5.15 1.36 16.33
N LEU A 238 -4.92 0.73 15.18
CA LEU A 238 -4.33 -0.61 15.10
C LEU A 238 -2.91 -0.64 15.69
N MET A 239 -2.10 0.40 15.43
CA MET A 239 -0.77 0.52 16.02
C MET A 239 -0.83 0.59 17.56
N ARG A 240 -1.79 1.35 18.12
CA ARG A 240 -2.00 1.43 19.57
C ARG A 240 -2.39 0.07 20.15
N GLN A 241 -3.31 -0.65 19.50
CA GLN A 241 -3.75 -1.96 19.95
C GLN A 241 -2.63 -3.00 19.86
N ALA A 242 -1.86 -3.00 18.76
CA ALA A 242 -0.75 -3.92 18.52
C ALA A 242 0.42 -3.75 19.51
N ALA A 243 0.54 -2.58 20.15
CA ALA A 243 1.53 -2.34 21.19
C ALA A 243 1.39 -3.27 22.41
N SER A 244 0.17 -3.74 22.70
CA SER A 244 -0.08 -4.70 23.80
C SER A 244 0.74 -5.99 23.68
N GLY A 245 1.02 -6.43 22.46
CA GLY A 245 1.82 -7.63 22.17
C GLY A 245 3.20 -7.32 21.58
N VAL A 246 3.63 -6.05 21.57
CA VAL A 246 4.86 -5.55 20.93
C VAL A 246 5.01 -6.11 19.51
N LYS A 247 3.91 -6.11 18.75
CA LYS A 247 3.88 -6.71 17.42
C LYS A 247 4.57 -5.80 16.41
N LYS A 248 5.19 -6.38 15.39
CA LYS A 248 5.66 -5.60 14.24
C LYS A 248 4.43 -5.14 13.44
N VAL A 249 4.44 -3.90 12.98
CA VAL A 249 3.31 -3.30 12.27
C VAL A 249 3.78 -2.74 10.93
N GLY A 250 3.16 -3.19 9.84
CA GLY A 250 3.35 -2.62 8.50
C GLY A 250 2.12 -1.80 8.12
N LEU A 251 2.32 -0.50 7.92
CA LEU A 251 1.24 0.45 7.67
C LEU A 251 1.45 1.15 6.34
N GLU A 252 0.44 1.15 5.49
CA GLU A 252 0.37 2.02 4.31
C GLU A 252 -0.93 2.83 4.39
N LEU A 253 -0.80 4.13 4.61
CA LEU A 253 -1.89 4.99 5.09
C LEU A 253 -2.20 6.10 4.07
N GLY A 254 -2.95 7.11 4.51
CA GLY A 254 -3.36 8.24 3.67
C GLY A 254 -2.18 8.94 2.98
N GLY A 255 -2.45 9.45 1.79
CA GLY A 255 -1.54 10.28 1.01
C GLY A 255 -2.16 11.65 0.70
N ASN A 256 -1.33 12.62 0.36
CA ASN A 256 -1.78 13.87 -0.25
C ASN A 256 -0.77 14.27 -1.33
N ALA A 257 -0.74 13.47 -2.39
CA ALA A 257 0.35 13.49 -3.36
C ALA A 257 0.38 14.81 -4.15
N PRO A 258 1.49 15.56 -4.09
CA PRO A 258 1.72 16.69 -4.98
C PRO A 258 2.11 16.15 -6.36
N PHE A 259 1.62 16.81 -7.40
CA PHE A 259 2.02 16.61 -8.79
C PHE A 259 2.49 17.96 -9.34
N ILE A 260 3.80 18.12 -9.52
CA ILE A 260 4.42 19.42 -9.78
C ILE A 260 4.85 19.49 -11.25
N VAL A 261 4.47 20.55 -11.96
CA VAL A 261 4.85 20.78 -13.36
C VAL A 261 5.62 22.08 -13.45
N PHE A 262 6.92 21.97 -13.72
CA PHE A 262 7.80 23.11 -13.94
C PHE A 262 7.71 23.63 -15.39
N ASP A 263 8.14 24.86 -15.60
CA ASP A 263 8.15 25.56 -16.89
C ASP A 263 8.98 24.86 -17.99
N ASP A 264 10.02 24.13 -17.59
CA ASP A 264 10.88 23.34 -18.47
C ASP A 264 10.36 21.92 -18.73
N ALA A 265 9.20 21.55 -18.18
CA ALA A 265 8.57 20.26 -18.40
C ALA A 265 8.17 20.03 -19.86
N ASP A 266 8.12 18.77 -20.25
CA ASP A 266 7.31 18.37 -21.39
C ASP A 266 5.83 18.46 -21.01
N LEU A 267 5.15 19.50 -21.50
CA LEU A 267 3.78 19.80 -21.08
C LEU A 267 2.78 18.70 -21.47
N ASP A 268 2.93 18.11 -22.65
CA ASP A 268 2.03 17.05 -23.12
C ASP A 268 2.26 15.76 -22.31
N ALA A 269 3.51 15.43 -22.00
CA ALA A 269 3.82 14.32 -21.12
C ALA A 269 3.30 14.55 -19.69
N ALA A 270 3.40 15.79 -19.17
CA ALA A 270 2.88 16.15 -17.85
C ALA A 270 1.35 15.99 -17.78
N VAL A 271 0.62 16.41 -18.82
CA VAL A 271 -0.83 16.21 -18.92
C VAL A 271 -1.17 14.72 -18.97
N ALA A 272 -0.48 13.93 -19.80
CA ALA A 272 -0.69 12.47 -19.85
C ALA A 272 -0.41 11.80 -18.49
N GLY A 273 0.65 12.24 -17.80
CA GLY A 273 0.99 11.80 -16.46
C GLY A 273 -0.07 12.16 -15.42
N ALA A 274 -0.59 13.38 -15.47
CA ALA A 274 -1.66 13.84 -14.59
C ALA A 274 -2.94 13.02 -14.82
N MET A 275 -3.26 12.71 -16.07
CA MET A 275 -4.40 11.85 -16.42
C MET A 275 -4.28 10.46 -15.77
N LEU A 276 -3.12 9.82 -15.92
CA LEU A 276 -2.85 8.50 -15.36
C LEU A 276 -2.81 8.48 -13.82
N SER A 277 -2.23 9.52 -13.20
CA SER A 277 -2.12 9.61 -11.75
C SER A 277 -3.44 9.97 -11.08
N LYS A 278 -4.20 10.92 -11.64
CA LYS A 278 -5.41 11.46 -11.02
C LYS A 278 -6.65 10.60 -11.28
N TYR A 279 -6.88 10.18 -12.52
CA TYR A 279 -8.18 9.64 -12.92
C TYR A 279 -8.21 8.11 -12.93
N ARG A 280 -7.06 7.43 -12.82
CA ARG A 280 -7.02 5.97 -12.60
C ARG A 280 -7.87 5.60 -11.37
N ASN A 281 -8.69 4.58 -11.50
CA ASN A 281 -9.61 4.10 -10.47
C ASN A 281 -10.56 5.21 -9.94
N MET A 282 -10.97 6.14 -10.81
CA MET A 282 -11.82 7.28 -10.44
C MET A 282 -11.20 8.15 -9.32
N GLY A 283 -9.87 8.23 -9.27
CA GLY A 283 -9.13 8.96 -8.23
C GLY A 283 -9.11 8.30 -6.85
N GLN A 284 -9.54 7.03 -6.74
CA GLN A 284 -9.62 6.28 -5.49
C GLN A 284 -8.34 5.46 -5.26
N THR A 285 -7.17 6.09 -5.34
CA THR A 285 -5.88 5.44 -5.03
C THR A 285 -5.08 6.28 -4.05
N CYS A 286 -4.42 5.65 -3.08
CA CYS A 286 -3.57 6.32 -2.09
C CYS A 286 -2.43 7.16 -2.71
N VAL A 287 -1.95 6.75 -3.90
CA VAL A 287 -0.92 7.47 -4.67
C VAL A 287 -1.48 8.39 -5.75
N CYS A 288 -2.80 8.59 -5.85
CA CYS A 288 -3.36 9.53 -6.82
C CYS A 288 -2.88 10.96 -6.53
N ALA A 289 -2.58 11.72 -7.58
CA ALA A 289 -2.37 13.16 -7.46
C ALA A 289 -3.57 13.82 -6.74
N ASN A 290 -3.30 14.57 -5.67
CA ASN A 290 -4.33 15.32 -4.94
C ASN A 290 -4.12 16.83 -5.02
N ARG A 291 -2.90 17.29 -5.30
CA ARG A 291 -2.56 18.70 -5.46
C ARG A 291 -1.69 18.87 -6.70
N LEU A 292 -2.25 19.43 -7.77
CA LEU A 292 -1.50 19.64 -9.01
C LEU A 292 -0.93 21.05 -8.99
N TYR A 293 0.36 21.17 -8.73
CA TYR A 293 1.09 22.44 -8.74
C TYR A 293 1.63 22.70 -10.14
N VAL A 294 1.32 23.85 -10.72
CA VAL A 294 1.75 24.20 -12.08
C VAL A 294 2.39 25.58 -12.05
N GLN A 295 3.58 25.69 -12.65
CA GLN A 295 4.35 26.92 -12.61
C GLN A 295 3.68 28.01 -13.45
N ASP A 296 3.74 29.25 -12.97
CA ASP A 296 3.00 30.40 -13.49
C ASP A 296 3.01 30.53 -15.03
N ALA A 297 4.18 30.38 -15.65
CA ALA A 297 4.38 30.57 -17.09
C ALA A 297 3.64 29.55 -17.96
N ILE A 298 3.28 28.38 -17.42
CA ILE A 298 2.63 27.30 -18.16
C ILE A 298 1.25 26.92 -17.59
N TYR A 299 0.79 27.61 -16.53
CA TYR A 299 -0.44 27.27 -15.82
C TYR A 299 -1.66 27.21 -16.73
N ASP A 300 -1.91 28.28 -17.49
CA ASP A 300 -3.13 28.37 -18.31
C ASP A 300 -3.12 27.34 -19.44
N ALA A 301 -1.96 27.12 -20.07
CA ALA A 301 -1.78 26.11 -21.12
C ALA A 301 -1.96 24.68 -20.59
N PHE A 302 -1.44 24.38 -19.38
CA PHE A 302 -1.67 23.10 -18.72
C PHE A 302 -3.15 22.90 -18.38
N ALA A 303 -3.79 23.92 -17.79
CA ALA A 303 -5.18 23.88 -17.37
C ALA A 303 -6.12 23.61 -18.55
N GLU A 304 -5.90 24.28 -19.70
CA GLU A 304 -6.66 24.06 -20.93
C GLU A 304 -6.48 22.62 -21.46
N LYS A 305 -5.23 22.16 -21.62
CA LYS A 305 -4.93 20.82 -22.13
C LYS A 305 -5.47 19.72 -21.22
N LEU A 306 -5.32 19.85 -19.91
CA LEU A 306 -5.86 18.90 -18.94
C LEU A 306 -7.39 18.88 -19.00
N SER A 307 -8.04 20.05 -19.00
CA SER A 307 -9.51 20.14 -19.06
C SER A 307 -10.06 19.49 -20.34
N LEU A 308 -9.40 19.70 -21.48
CA LEU A 308 -9.75 19.04 -22.73
C LEU A 308 -9.60 17.51 -22.59
N ALA A 309 -8.46 17.02 -22.10
CA ALA A 309 -8.23 15.58 -21.94
C ALA A 309 -9.26 14.92 -20.99
N VAL A 310 -9.61 15.60 -19.90
CA VAL A 310 -10.58 15.15 -18.91
C VAL A 310 -11.99 15.09 -19.49
N SER A 311 -12.40 16.09 -20.29
CA SER A 311 -13.71 16.12 -20.94
C SER A 311 -13.99 14.93 -21.88
N GLN A 312 -12.94 14.24 -22.33
CA GLN A 312 -13.04 13.07 -23.21
C GLN A 312 -13.18 11.74 -22.46
N LEU A 313 -13.09 11.75 -21.11
CA LEU A 313 -13.22 10.55 -20.31
C LEU A 313 -14.68 10.06 -20.30
N LYS A 314 -14.90 8.86 -20.87
CA LYS A 314 -16.20 8.21 -20.84
C LYS A 314 -16.48 7.62 -19.45
N VAL A 315 -17.51 8.13 -18.79
CA VAL A 315 -18.05 7.59 -17.53
C VAL A 315 -19.11 6.54 -17.85
N GLY A 316 -19.12 5.42 -17.12
CA GLY A 316 -20.12 4.37 -17.30
C GLY A 316 -19.85 3.11 -16.48
N ASP A 317 -20.67 2.09 -16.70
CA ASP A 317 -20.43 0.76 -16.11
C ASP A 317 -19.07 0.23 -16.60
N GLY A 318 -18.18 -0.11 -15.67
CA GLY A 318 -16.82 -0.56 -15.96
C GLY A 318 -16.75 -1.84 -16.81
N ALA A 319 -17.85 -2.60 -16.92
CA ALA A 319 -17.94 -3.75 -17.81
C ALA A 319 -18.15 -3.39 -19.29
N GLN A 320 -18.53 -2.14 -19.60
CA GLN A 320 -18.78 -1.68 -20.96
C GLN A 320 -17.50 -1.26 -21.69
N GLU A 321 -17.47 -1.48 -23.01
CA GLU A 321 -16.33 -1.10 -23.84
C GLU A 321 -16.14 0.43 -23.92
N GLY A 322 -14.88 0.83 -23.87
CA GLY A 322 -14.45 2.23 -23.96
C GLY A 322 -14.71 3.08 -22.71
N VAL A 323 -15.34 2.53 -21.66
CA VAL A 323 -15.49 3.23 -20.38
C VAL A 323 -14.12 3.42 -19.74
N ALA A 324 -13.80 4.66 -19.39
CA ALA A 324 -12.56 5.02 -18.73
C ALA A 324 -12.75 5.29 -17.22
N GLN A 325 -13.99 5.56 -16.78
CA GLN A 325 -14.30 6.01 -15.44
C GLN A 325 -15.56 5.28 -14.91
N GLY A 326 -15.38 4.45 -13.88
CA GLY A 326 -16.47 3.71 -13.21
C GLY A 326 -17.15 4.52 -12.09
N PRO A 327 -18.09 3.96 -11.31
CA PRO A 327 -18.66 4.66 -10.17
C PRO A 327 -17.64 4.84 -9.03
N LEU A 328 -17.90 5.81 -8.13
CA LEU A 328 -17.27 5.81 -6.80
C LEU A 328 -17.82 4.63 -5.98
N ILE A 329 -17.02 4.14 -5.02
CA ILE A 329 -17.35 2.89 -4.30
C ILE A 329 -18.67 2.96 -3.53
N ASN A 330 -19.02 4.13 -2.96
CA ASN A 330 -20.23 4.31 -2.15
C ASN A 330 -20.65 5.79 -2.03
N ALA A 331 -21.82 6.02 -1.45
CA ALA A 331 -22.40 7.36 -1.27
C ALA A 331 -21.56 8.28 -0.37
N ARG A 332 -20.80 7.74 0.60
CA ARG A 332 -19.92 8.54 1.46
C ARG A 332 -18.74 9.12 0.67
N ALA A 333 -18.16 8.35 -0.24
CA ALA A 333 -17.13 8.85 -1.15
C ALA A 333 -17.67 9.97 -2.05
N LEU A 334 -18.88 9.79 -2.61
CA LEU A 334 -19.57 10.81 -3.39
C LEU A 334 -19.75 12.12 -2.60
N GLN A 335 -20.31 12.04 -1.40
CA GLN A 335 -20.55 13.19 -0.52
C GLN A 335 -19.24 13.93 -0.17
N LYS A 336 -18.14 13.20 0.02
CA LYS A 336 -16.83 13.81 0.29
C LYS A 336 -16.34 14.65 -0.91
N VAL A 337 -16.47 14.11 -2.12
CA VAL A 337 -16.12 14.82 -3.36
C VAL A 337 -16.94 16.11 -3.49
N GLU A 338 -18.25 16.03 -3.27
CA GLU A 338 -19.15 17.18 -3.30
C GLU A 338 -18.75 18.25 -2.27
N ALA A 339 -18.47 17.83 -1.04
CA ALA A 339 -18.04 18.73 0.03
C ALA A 339 -16.72 19.45 -0.29
N HIS A 340 -15.74 18.74 -0.86
CA HIS A 340 -14.46 19.34 -1.25
C HIS A 340 -14.63 20.37 -2.37
N ILE A 341 -15.44 20.06 -3.39
CA ILE A 341 -15.72 20.99 -4.49
C ILE A 341 -16.47 22.22 -3.97
N ALA A 342 -17.50 22.03 -3.13
CA ALA A 342 -18.27 23.12 -2.55
C ALA A 342 -17.39 24.06 -1.69
N ASP A 343 -16.50 23.52 -0.87
CA ASP A 343 -15.54 24.31 -0.08
C ASP A 343 -14.64 25.15 -1.00
N ALA A 344 -14.05 24.55 -2.03
CA ALA A 344 -13.17 25.25 -2.95
C ALA A 344 -13.89 26.37 -3.71
N LEU A 345 -15.10 26.11 -4.22
CA LEU A 345 -15.92 27.11 -4.90
C LEU A 345 -16.28 28.28 -3.97
N SER A 346 -16.64 27.99 -2.71
CA SER A 346 -16.96 29.02 -1.72
C SER A 346 -15.78 29.94 -1.39
N LYS A 347 -14.56 29.48 -1.67
CA LYS A 347 -13.29 30.19 -1.45
C LYS A 347 -12.65 30.72 -2.72
N GLY A 348 -13.37 30.71 -3.85
CA GLY A 348 -12.97 31.38 -5.08
C GLY A 348 -12.34 30.49 -6.16
N ALA A 349 -12.27 29.17 -5.96
CA ALA A 349 -11.90 28.26 -7.06
C ALA A 349 -12.97 28.28 -8.16
N ARG A 350 -12.59 27.87 -9.37
CA ARG A 350 -13.51 27.77 -10.52
C ARG A 350 -13.48 26.37 -11.11
N VAL A 351 -14.64 25.87 -11.52
CA VAL A 351 -14.74 24.62 -12.29
C VAL A 351 -14.38 24.92 -13.74
N LEU A 352 -13.44 24.16 -14.30
CA LEU A 352 -13.08 24.21 -15.72
C LEU A 352 -13.83 23.15 -16.54
N THR A 353 -14.04 21.96 -15.95
CA THR A 353 -14.83 20.88 -16.53
C THR A 353 -15.37 19.98 -15.40
N GLY A 354 -16.50 19.30 -15.64
CA GLY A 354 -17.18 18.45 -14.67
C GLY A 354 -17.79 19.23 -13.51
N GLY A 355 -17.63 18.73 -12.28
CA GLY A 355 -18.02 19.41 -11.05
C GLY A 355 -19.31 18.91 -10.41
N GLU A 356 -20.08 18.08 -11.10
CA GLU A 356 -21.40 17.62 -10.66
C GLU A 356 -21.53 16.09 -10.67
N ARG A 357 -22.64 15.60 -10.10
CA ARG A 357 -23.02 14.18 -10.24
C ARG A 357 -23.24 13.86 -11.72
N HIS A 358 -22.90 12.63 -12.11
CA HIS A 358 -23.15 12.19 -13.48
C HIS A 358 -24.64 11.87 -13.70
N GLU A 359 -25.14 12.03 -14.92
CA GLU A 359 -26.54 11.76 -15.29
C GLU A 359 -26.98 10.30 -15.09
N LEU A 360 -26.02 9.37 -15.00
CA LEU A 360 -26.26 7.96 -14.71
C LEU A 360 -26.76 7.73 -13.26
N GLY A 361 -26.67 8.73 -12.39
CA GLY A 361 -27.13 8.65 -11.01
C GLY A 361 -26.25 7.74 -10.13
N GLY A 362 -26.81 7.29 -9.00
CA GLY A 362 -26.09 6.44 -8.04
C GLY A 362 -24.83 7.12 -7.50
N THR A 363 -23.70 6.44 -7.61
CA THR A 363 -22.37 6.94 -7.18
C THR A 363 -21.48 7.35 -8.35
N PHE A 364 -22.04 7.56 -9.54
CA PHE A 364 -21.31 8.12 -10.67
C PHE A 364 -21.11 9.64 -10.50
N PHE A 365 -19.90 10.10 -10.77
CA PHE A 365 -19.51 11.51 -10.66
C PHE A 365 -18.73 11.95 -11.90
N GLN A 366 -18.87 13.22 -12.29
CA GLN A 366 -18.14 13.76 -13.43
C GLN A 366 -16.66 13.97 -13.06
N PRO A 367 -15.70 13.52 -13.89
CA PRO A 367 -14.30 13.92 -13.75
C PRO A 367 -14.16 15.44 -13.78
N THR A 368 -13.52 16.01 -12.76
CA THR A 368 -13.51 17.46 -12.50
C THR A 368 -12.11 18.03 -12.56
N VAL A 369 -11.97 19.23 -13.15
CA VAL A 369 -10.78 20.07 -13.01
C VAL A 369 -11.18 21.40 -12.36
N LEU A 370 -10.46 21.79 -11.31
CA LEU A 370 -10.64 23.06 -10.62
C LEU A 370 -9.42 23.95 -10.85
N ALA A 371 -9.66 25.20 -11.24
CA ALA A 371 -8.65 26.25 -11.28
C ALA A 371 -8.71 27.11 -10.02
N ASP A 372 -7.61 27.81 -9.78
CA ASP A 372 -7.45 28.88 -8.79
C ASP A 372 -7.61 28.35 -7.36
N VAL A 373 -7.11 27.13 -7.14
CA VAL A 373 -7.14 26.47 -5.83
C VAL A 373 -6.01 27.03 -4.96
N THR A 374 -6.35 27.34 -3.71
CA THR A 374 -5.42 27.94 -2.74
C THR A 374 -5.18 27.02 -1.54
N PRO A 375 -4.10 27.23 -0.76
CA PRO A 375 -3.80 26.44 0.45
C PRO A 375 -4.87 26.49 1.56
N ASP A 376 -5.82 27.43 1.50
CA ASP A 376 -6.91 27.59 2.47
C ASP A 376 -8.11 26.67 2.18
N MET A 377 -8.13 26.01 1.02
CA MET A 377 -9.18 25.08 0.62
C MET A 377 -8.91 23.69 1.22
N VAL A 378 -9.97 22.98 1.62
CA VAL A 378 -9.87 21.69 2.32
C VAL A 378 -9.04 20.66 1.53
N MET A 379 -9.21 20.62 0.21
CA MET A 379 -8.46 19.72 -0.68
C MET A 379 -6.94 19.96 -0.71
N ALA A 380 -6.45 21.09 -0.20
CA ALA A 380 -5.01 21.31 -0.01
C ALA A 380 -4.45 20.47 1.16
N ARG A 381 -5.29 20.05 2.10
CA ARG A 381 -4.88 19.35 3.33
C ARG A 381 -5.43 17.92 3.42
N GLU A 382 -6.60 17.69 2.83
CA GLU A 382 -7.30 16.42 2.88
C GLU A 382 -7.31 15.70 1.52
N GLU A 383 -7.16 14.38 1.57
CA GLU A 383 -7.30 13.52 0.41
C GLU A 383 -8.75 13.48 -0.09
N THR A 384 -9.00 13.91 -1.33
CA THR A 384 -10.36 13.89 -1.92
C THR A 384 -10.85 12.46 -2.18
N PHE A 385 -9.95 11.55 -2.58
CA PHE A 385 -10.27 10.16 -2.96
C PHE A 385 -11.38 10.04 -4.01
N GLY A 386 -11.32 10.92 -5.02
CA GLY A 386 -12.26 11.00 -6.13
C GLY A 386 -11.65 11.74 -7.32
N PRO A 387 -12.39 11.87 -8.44
CA PRO A 387 -11.87 12.27 -9.73
C PRO A 387 -11.77 13.80 -9.87
N VAL A 388 -11.16 14.47 -8.90
CA VAL A 388 -11.01 15.94 -8.87
C VAL A 388 -9.54 16.31 -8.96
N ALA A 389 -9.17 17.08 -9.98
CA ALA A 389 -7.86 17.67 -10.20
C ALA A 389 -7.85 19.16 -9.81
N PRO A 390 -7.40 19.50 -8.58
CA PRO A 390 -7.22 20.89 -8.20
C PRO A 390 -5.87 21.45 -8.67
N LEU A 391 -5.92 22.56 -9.40
CA LEU A 391 -4.74 23.27 -9.92
C LEU A 391 -4.35 24.40 -8.97
N PHE A 392 -3.11 24.33 -8.49
CA PHE A 392 -2.43 25.33 -7.67
C PHE A 392 -1.36 26.01 -8.52
N ARG A 393 -1.28 27.32 -8.42
CA ARG A 393 -0.26 28.11 -9.12
C ARG A 393 0.94 28.31 -8.20
N PHE A 394 2.16 28.22 -8.74
CA PHE A 394 3.40 28.52 -7.99
C PHE A 394 4.40 29.30 -8.86
N HIS A 395 5.32 30.00 -8.22
CA HIS A 395 6.28 30.88 -8.91
C HIS A 395 7.69 30.28 -9.01
N ASP A 396 8.22 29.76 -7.90
CA ASP A 396 9.60 29.27 -7.81
C ASP A 396 9.71 27.88 -7.16
N GLU A 397 10.88 27.27 -7.36
CA GLU A 397 11.20 25.92 -6.90
C GLU A 397 11.13 25.78 -5.37
N SER A 398 11.56 26.81 -4.62
CA SER A 398 11.61 26.74 -3.16
C SER A 398 10.21 26.82 -2.54
N ASP A 399 9.36 27.68 -3.09
CA ASP A 399 7.96 27.82 -2.69
C ASP A 399 7.17 26.52 -2.92
N VAL A 400 7.27 25.92 -4.10
CA VAL A 400 6.51 24.69 -4.40
C VAL A 400 6.98 23.50 -3.56
N ILE A 401 8.26 23.40 -3.23
CA ILE A 401 8.78 22.37 -2.31
C ILE A 401 8.18 22.58 -0.91
N ALA A 402 8.16 23.83 -0.40
CA ALA A 402 7.59 24.14 0.89
C ALA A 402 6.08 23.78 0.94
N GLN A 403 5.32 24.16 -0.08
CA GLN A 403 3.89 23.83 -0.19
C GLN A 403 3.65 22.32 -0.34
N ALA A 404 4.46 21.63 -1.14
CA ALA A 404 4.38 20.18 -1.30
C ALA A 404 4.57 19.48 0.05
N ASN A 405 5.61 19.86 0.80
CA ASN A 405 5.96 19.26 2.09
C ASN A 405 5.06 19.70 3.26
N ALA A 406 4.26 20.77 3.11
CA ALA A 406 3.31 21.29 4.11
C ALA A 406 2.09 20.38 4.33
N THR A 407 2.35 19.12 4.69
CA THR A 407 1.36 18.11 4.99
C THR A 407 1.92 17.08 5.97
N GLN A 408 1.04 16.45 6.75
CA GLN A 408 1.39 15.34 7.63
C GLN A 408 1.68 14.03 6.89
N TYR A 409 1.32 13.96 5.61
CA TYR A 409 1.49 12.78 4.76
C TYR A 409 2.82 12.82 3.99
N GLY A 410 3.30 11.66 3.56
CA GLY A 410 4.56 11.50 2.84
C GLY A 410 4.60 10.19 2.05
N LEU A 411 3.53 9.88 1.30
CA LEU A 411 3.43 8.63 0.54
C LEU A 411 4.11 8.70 -0.83
N ALA A 412 3.41 9.26 -1.82
CA ALA A 412 3.90 9.44 -3.18
C ALA A 412 3.91 10.93 -3.56
N SER A 413 4.82 11.30 -4.45
CA SER A 413 4.89 12.59 -5.11
C SER A 413 5.31 12.42 -6.56
N TYR A 414 4.94 13.39 -7.39
CA TYR A 414 5.25 13.40 -8.81
C TYR A 414 5.78 14.78 -9.19
N PHE A 415 6.76 14.84 -10.07
CA PHE A 415 7.10 16.10 -10.72
C PHE A 415 7.63 15.91 -12.14
N TYR A 416 7.47 16.96 -12.95
CA TYR A 416 7.92 17.04 -14.33
C TYR A 416 8.88 18.21 -14.49
N ALA A 417 10.10 17.92 -14.95
CA ALA A 417 11.18 18.87 -15.23
C ALA A 417 12.23 18.21 -16.16
N ARG A 418 13.00 19.00 -16.89
CA ARG A 418 14.06 18.52 -17.80
C ARG A 418 15.46 18.90 -17.32
N ASP A 419 15.61 20.00 -16.58
CA ASP A 419 16.87 20.40 -15.97
C ASP A 419 17.31 19.37 -14.92
N LEU A 420 18.48 18.75 -15.15
CA LEU A 420 19.00 17.70 -14.28
C LEU A 420 19.27 18.22 -12.86
N GLY A 421 19.76 19.46 -12.73
CA GLY A 421 20.03 20.07 -11.44
C GLY A 421 18.75 20.21 -10.60
N ARG A 422 17.68 20.73 -11.20
CA ARG A 422 16.34 20.82 -10.62
C ARG A 422 15.80 19.44 -10.24
N VAL A 423 15.94 18.46 -11.14
CA VAL A 423 15.48 17.09 -10.87
C VAL A 423 16.09 16.54 -9.57
N PHE A 424 17.41 16.66 -9.38
CA PHE A 424 18.06 16.20 -8.15
C PHE A 424 17.59 16.99 -6.92
N ARG A 425 17.62 18.34 -6.98
CA ARG A 425 17.24 19.18 -5.83
C ARG A 425 15.80 18.92 -5.38
N VAL A 426 14.87 18.84 -6.33
CA VAL A 426 13.45 18.60 -6.03
C VAL A 426 13.24 17.18 -5.51
N ALA A 427 13.85 16.17 -6.14
CA ALA A 427 13.69 14.78 -5.72
C ALA A 427 14.21 14.52 -4.30
N GLU A 428 15.33 15.13 -3.92
CA GLU A 428 15.92 15.00 -2.58
C GLU A 428 15.17 15.81 -1.52
N ALA A 429 14.61 16.97 -1.89
CA ALA A 429 13.91 17.86 -0.96
C ALA A 429 12.46 17.45 -0.67
N LEU A 430 11.83 16.65 -1.54
CA LEU A 430 10.47 16.16 -1.33
C LEU A 430 10.42 15.10 -0.21
N GLU A 431 9.66 15.38 0.84
CA GLU A 431 9.56 14.53 2.04
C GLU A 431 8.53 13.38 1.84
N TYR A 432 8.77 12.55 0.84
CA TYR A 432 7.90 11.45 0.41
C TYR A 432 8.66 10.13 0.31
N GLY A 433 7.99 9.03 0.63
CA GLY A 433 8.61 7.70 0.50
C GLY A 433 8.82 7.27 -0.95
N MET A 434 8.08 7.85 -1.89
CA MET A 434 8.17 7.59 -3.32
C MET A 434 8.09 8.91 -4.11
N VAL A 435 9.04 9.12 -5.01
CA VAL A 435 9.11 10.30 -5.88
C VAL A 435 9.20 9.83 -7.33
N CYS A 436 8.28 10.30 -8.17
CA CYS A 436 8.18 9.92 -9.57
C CYS A 436 8.51 11.11 -10.48
N VAL A 437 9.52 10.96 -11.33
CA VAL A 437 10.00 12.02 -12.22
C VAL A 437 9.59 11.73 -13.65
N ASN A 438 8.91 12.68 -14.31
CA ASN A 438 8.48 12.59 -15.71
C ASN A 438 7.64 11.33 -16.05
N SER A 439 6.91 10.79 -15.06
CA SER A 439 5.94 9.71 -15.22
C SER A 439 4.76 9.91 -14.27
N GLY A 440 3.57 9.44 -14.66
CA GLY A 440 2.36 9.44 -13.83
C GLY A 440 2.12 8.13 -13.08
N VAL A 441 2.98 7.12 -13.29
CA VAL A 441 2.84 5.78 -12.72
C VAL A 441 4.19 5.33 -12.18
N LEU A 442 4.19 4.84 -10.94
CA LEU A 442 5.37 4.32 -10.23
C LEU A 442 5.22 2.87 -9.75
N SER A 443 4.02 2.30 -9.87
CA SER A 443 3.68 1.02 -9.24
C SER A 443 4.38 -0.15 -9.93
N THR A 444 5.19 -0.89 -9.17
CA THR A 444 5.85 -2.13 -9.57
C THR A 444 6.17 -2.95 -8.33
N GLU A 445 6.25 -4.27 -8.49
CA GLU A 445 6.67 -5.23 -7.49
C GLU A 445 8.15 -5.17 -7.14
N VAL A 446 9.02 -4.60 -8.00
CA VAL A 446 10.48 -4.61 -7.78
C VAL A 446 11.01 -3.41 -6.98
N ALA A 447 10.19 -2.38 -6.77
CA ALA A 447 10.57 -1.17 -6.05
C ALA A 447 9.91 -1.11 -4.64
N PRO A 448 10.57 -0.51 -3.64
CA PRO A 448 10.01 -0.39 -2.31
C PRO A 448 8.87 0.64 -2.30
N PHE A 449 7.65 0.16 -2.05
CA PHE A 449 6.45 0.96 -1.93
C PHE A 449 6.13 1.23 -0.46
N GLY A 450 5.99 2.49 -0.07
CA GLY A 450 5.54 2.86 1.28
C GLY A 450 5.80 4.31 1.61
N GLY A 451 5.23 4.78 2.72
CA GLY A 451 5.29 6.18 3.11
C GLY A 451 6.37 6.51 4.14
N VAL A 452 6.55 7.80 4.34
CA VAL A 452 7.18 8.42 5.53
C VAL A 452 6.14 9.26 6.28
N LYS A 453 6.52 9.92 7.38
CA LYS A 453 5.61 10.71 8.23
C LYS A 453 4.40 9.87 8.67
N GLN A 454 3.18 10.41 8.57
CA GLN A 454 1.95 9.68 8.93
C GLN A 454 1.40 8.81 7.80
N SER A 455 2.11 8.67 6.67
CA SER A 455 1.68 7.80 5.57
C SER A 455 2.06 6.34 5.76
N GLY A 456 2.83 5.97 6.79
CA GLY A 456 3.03 4.56 7.10
C GLY A 456 4.36 4.19 7.73
N LEU A 457 4.53 2.89 7.89
CA LEU A 457 5.70 2.20 8.43
C LEU A 457 5.99 0.96 7.59
N GLY A 458 7.26 0.73 7.29
CA GLY A 458 7.73 -0.39 6.47
C GLY A 458 7.61 -0.16 4.97
N ARG A 459 8.00 -1.17 4.18
CA ARG A 459 7.91 -1.16 2.71
C ARG A 459 7.29 -2.46 2.19
N GLU A 460 6.51 -2.36 1.13
CA GLU A 460 6.02 -3.49 0.34
C GLU A 460 6.71 -3.51 -1.03
N GLY A 461 6.76 -4.67 -1.70
CA GLY A 461 7.57 -4.83 -2.92
C GLY A 461 9.09 -4.73 -2.69
N SER A 462 9.85 -5.00 -3.74
CA SER A 462 11.31 -5.15 -3.76
C SER A 462 11.85 -6.22 -2.81
N ARG A 463 13.17 -6.41 -2.80
CA ARG A 463 13.84 -7.23 -1.78
C ARG A 463 13.58 -6.74 -0.35
N HIS A 464 13.27 -5.45 -0.15
CA HIS A 464 13.06 -4.89 1.18
C HIS A 464 11.74 -5.36 1.81
N GLY A 465 10.69 -5.60 1.00
CA GLY A 465 9.39 -5.98 1.54
C GLY A 465 9.36 -7.35 2.21
N ILE A 466 10.26 -8.29 1.84
CA ILE A 466 10.36 -9.56 2.56
C ILE A 466 11.00 -9.41 3.94
N GLU A 467 11.82 -8.39 4.15
CA GLU A 467 12.50 -8.11 5.44
C GLU A 467 11.49 -7.75 6.54
N GLU A 468 10.30 -7.24 6.17
CA GLU A 468 9.20 -6.98 7.10
C GLU A 468 8.74 -8.23 7.83
N PHE A 469 8.86 -9.41 7.21
CA PHE A 469 8.33 -10.68 7.70
C PHE A 469 9.42 -11.59 8.29
N LEU A 470 10.63 -11.07 8.48
CA LEU A 470 11.79 -11.80 8.98
C LEU A 470 12.29 -11.21 10.31
N GLU A 471 12.84 -12.08 11.15
CA GLU A 471 13.56 -11.75 12.36
C GLU A 471 15.04 -12.12 12.20
N LEU A 472 15.90 -11.22 12.67
CA LEU A 472 17.35 -11.46 12.73
C LEU A 472 17.67 -12.31 13.97
N LYS A 473 18.45 -13.36 13.76
CA LYS A 473 18.96 -14.20 14.84
C LYS A 473 20.48 -14.25 14.78
N TYR A 474 21.10 -13.61 15.76
CA TYR A 474 22.53 -13.68 16.01
C TYR A 474 22.90 -15.00 16.72
N VAL A 475 23.88 -15.70 16.17
CA VAL A 475 24.46 -16.93 16.71
C VAL A 475 25.96 -16.74 16.85
N LEU A 476 26.45 -16.81 18.09
CA LEU A 476 27.88 -16.87 18.40
C LEU A 476 28.28 -18.32 18.61
N LEU A 477 29.17 -18.81 17.74
CA LEU A 477 29.80 -20.13 17.89
C LEU A 477 31.15 -19.92 18.58
N GLY A 478 31.22 -20.13 19.89
CA GLY A 478 32.46 -19.99 20.68
C GLY A 478 33.20 -21.32 20.91
N GLY A 479 34.41 -21.25 21.46
CA GLY A 479 35.20 -22.43 21.82
C GLY A 479 35.74 -23.23 20.64
N LEU A 480 35.83 -22.61 19.45
CA LEU A 480 36.20 -23.29 18.21
C LEU A 480 37.67 -23.72 18.16
N ASN A 481 38.50 -23.22 19.09
CA ASN A 481 39.91 -23.58 19.23
C ASN A 481 40.14 -24.71 20.26
N ALA A 482 39.10 -25.23 20.92
CA ALA A 482 39.24 -26.31 21.90
C ALA A 482 39.27 -27.69 21.20
N PRO A 483 40.21 -28.59 21.55
CA PRO A 483 40.23 -29.94 21.00
C PRO A 483 38.99 -30.73 21.43
N VAL A 484 38.36 -31.41 20.47
CA VAL A 484 37.17 -32.25 20.69
C VAL A 484 37.50 -33.35 21.71
N GLY A 485 36.85 -33.32 22.87
CA GLY A 485 37.04 -34.30 23.96
C GLY A 485 37.76 -33.78 25.21
N ALA A 486 38.22 -32.53 25.21
CA ALA A 486 38.68 -31.89 26.45
C ALA A 486 37.47 -31.55 27.35
N THR A 487 37.45 -32.08 28.57
CA THR A 487 36.52 -31.66 29.62
C THR A 487 36.64 -30.14 29.77
N PRO A 488 35.53 -29.37 29.78
CA PRO A 488 35.63 -27.92 29.93
C PRO A 488 36.39 -27.61 31.22
N ALA A 489 37.54 -26.95 31.09
CA ALA A 489 38.27 -26.44 32.25
C ALA A 489 37.31 -25.53 33.03
N LYS A 490 37.11 -25.81 34.32
CA LYS A 490 36.27 -24.98 35.19
C LYS A 490 36.72 -23.53 35.04
N VAL A 491 35.88 -22.70 34.42
CA VAL A 491 36.11 -21.25 34.36
C VAL A 491 36.03 -20.75 35.79
N ALA A 492 37.18 -20.41 36.38
CA ALA A 492 37.20 -19.69 37.65
C ALA A 492 36.57 -18.30 37.41
N PRO A 493 35.71 -17.81 38.31
CA PRO A 493 35.09 -16.50 38.15
C PRO A 493 36.19 -15.45 38.14
N THR A 494 36.34 -14.76 37.01
CA THR A 494 37.23 -13.59 36.89
C THR A 494 36.70 -12.49 37.79
N GLU A 495 37.50 -12.09 38.78
CA GLU A 495 37.26 -10.90 39.59
C GLU A 495 37.18 -9.68 38.67
N ALA A 496 36.15 -8.85 38.88
CA ALA A 496 35.99 -7.59 38.19
C ALA A 496 37.20 -6.69 38.51
N ALA A 497 38.02 -6.41 37.49
CA ALA A 497 39.14 -5.50 37.60
C ALA A 497 38.62 -4.09 37.92
N THR A 498 38.83 -3.65 39.16
CA THR A 498 38.68 -2.25 39.57
C THR A 498 39.89 -1.48 39.04
N SER A 499 39.70 -0.75 37.95
CA SER A 499 40.68 0.20 37.42
C SER A 499 40.82 1.38 38.37
N THR A 500 41.88 1.39 39.17
CA THR A 500 42.39 2.60 39.83
C THR A 500 43.33 3.32 38.86
N VAL A 501 42.94 4.53 38.44
CA VAL A 501 43.78 5.41 37.61
C VAL A 501 44.62 6.28 38.53
N ALA A 502 45.94 6.20 38.43
CA ALA A 502 46.88 7.13 39.05
C ALA A 502 47.07 8.36 38.14
N PRO A 503 47.21 9.58 38.68
CA PRO A 503 47.25 10.81 37.87
C PRO A 503 48.63 11.03 37.22
N ALA A 504 48.61 11.52 35.98
CA ALA A 504 49.80 11.92 35.23
C ALA A 504 50.30 13.32 35.65
N GLU A 505 51.62 13.48 35.74
CA GLU A 505 52.31 14.75 35.99
C GLU A 505 52.26 15.66 34.74
N ALA A 506 52.02 16.96 34.95
CA ALA A 506 51.97 17.98 33.91
C ALA A 506 53.09 19.01 34.08
N HIS A 507 53.70 19.43 32.97
CA HIS A 507 54.55 20.62 32.86
C HIS A 507 53.76 21.79 32.22
N PRO A 508 54.11 23.06 32.50
CA PRO A 508 53.19 24.18 32.43
C PRO A 508 53.27 24.97 31.12
N SER A 509 52.15 25.55 30.71
CA SER A 509 52.13 26.74 29.84
C SER A 509 51.05 27.71 30.31
N GLU A 510 51.42 28.99 30.30
CA GLU A 510 50.71 30.16 30.80
C GLU A 510 49.45 30.52 29.99
N ASP A 511 48.65 31.41 30.59
CA ASP A 511 47.49 32.15 30.11
C ASP A 511 46.08 31.61 30.43
N ALA A 512 45.44 32.29 31.39
CA ALA A 512 44.01 32.29 31.69
C ALA A 512 43.39 33.62 31.19
N PRO A 513 42.07 33.75 30.93
CA PRO A 513 41.11 33.82 32.04
C PRO A 513 39.68 33.23 31.81
N ALA A 514 39.06 32.86 32.94
CA ALA A 514 37.64 32.94 33.36
C ALA A 514 36.52 32.26 32.51
N SER A 515 35.44 31.67 33.03
CA SER A 515 34.96 31.27 34.37
C SER A 515 33.53 30.72 34.16
N ALA A 516 33.26 29.45 34.45
CA ALA A 516 31.92 28.95 34.83
C ALA A 516 32.05 27.61 35.56
N ALA A 517 31.59 27.55 36.81
CA ALA A 517 31.70 26.40 37.70
C ALA A 517 30.57 25.37 37.52
N PRO A 518 30.83 24.04 37.65
CA PRO A 518 29.78 23.04 37.76
C PRO A 518 29.39 22.76 39.23
N VAL A 519 28.09 22.56 39.44
CA VAL A 519 27.45 22.27 40.73
C VAL A 519 27.63 20.79 41.09
N ALA A 520 28.12 20.51 42.30
CA ALA A 520 28.22 19.15 42.86
C ALA A 520 26.97 18.79 43.67
N PHE A 521 26.46 17.57 43.48
CA PHE A 521 25.40 16.99 44.32
C PHE A 521 26.02 16.16 45.46
N THR A 522 25.73 16.55 46.70
CA THR A 522 26.00 15.76 47.92
C THR A 522 24.81 14.88 48.30
N PRO A 523 25.03 13.66 48.85
CA PRO A 523 23.95 12.76 49.27
C PRO A 523 23.39 13.16 50.64
N VAL A 524 22.06 13.19 50.77
CA VAL A 524 21.36 13.52 52.02
C VAL A 524 21.00 12.26 52.81
N LYS A 525 21.21 12.34 54.13
CA LYS A 525 21.03 11.33 55.16
C LYS A 525 19.54 11.14 55.51
N ALA A 526 19.11 9.91 55.78
CA ALA A 526 17.73 9.56 56.12
C ALA A 526 17.26 10.13 57.50
N PRO A 527 16.01 10.62 57.63
CA PRO A 527 15.38 10.95 58.90
C PRO A 527 14.47 9.81 59.45
N PRO A 528 14.08 9.86 60.75
CA PRO A 528 13.52 8.73 61.49
C PRO A 528 11.99 8.54 61.32
N GLU A 529 11.53 7.31 61.57
CA GLU A 529 10.13 6.86 61.51
C GLU A 529 9.22 7.45 62.60
N GLN A 530 7.97 7.79 62.24
CA GLN A 530 6.76 7.82 63.10
C GLN A 530 5.47 7.94 62.23
N PRO A 531 4.26 7.64 62.76
CA PRO A 531 3.50 6.44 62.38
C PRO A 531 2.34 6.64 61.39
N ALA A 532 1.89 5.49 60.87
CA ALA A 532 0.89 5.25 59.83
C ALA A 532 -0.31 6.21 59.75
N GLN A 533 -0.43 6.85 58.59
CA GLN A 533 -1.70 7.25 57.98
C GLN A 533 -1.73 6.70 56.55
N THR A 534 -2.71 5.84 56.27
CA THR A 534 -2.98 5.25 54.96
C THR A 534 -3.32 6.34 53.95
N GLN A 535 -2.44 6.57 52.98
CA GLN A 535 -2.73 7.31 51.75
C GLN A 535 -2.50 6.40 50.54
N ALA A 536 -3.45 6.50 49.61
CA ALA A 536 -3.66 5.62 48.48
C ALA A 536 -2.60 5.77 47.37
N ASP A 537 -2.46 4.68 46.61
CA ASP A 537 -1.67 4.48 45.40
C ASP A 537 -1.95 5.57 44.32
N PRO A 538 -0.92 6.24 43.75
CA PRO A 538 -1.11 7.25 42.71
C PRO A 538 -1.47 6.68 41.31
N PHE A 539 -1.73 5.37 41.18
CA PHE A 539 -2.16 4.75 39.91
C PHE A 539 -3.62 4.27 39.87
N GLN A 540 -4.49 4.74 40.75
CA GLN A 540 -5.94 4.57 40.58
C GLN A 540 -6.64 5.91 40.33
N ALA A 541 -6.87 6.21 39.05
CA ALA A 541 -7.84 7.21 38.63
C ALA A 541 -9.08 6.49 38.08
N GLU A 542 -10.23 6.74 38.68
CA GLU A 542 -11.54 6.29 38.18
C GLU A 542 -11.89 6.97 36.83
N PRO A 543 -12.74 6.34 36.00
CA PRO A 543 -13.02 6.83 34.66
C PRO A 543 -13.86 8.11 34.68
N VAL A 544 -13.37 9.14 34.01
CA VAL A 544 -14.13 10.36 33.71
C VAL A 544 -15.22 10.02 32.69
N GLN A 545 -16.48 10.18 33.10
CA GLN A 545 -17.66 10.04 32.26
C GLN A 545 -17.75 11.23 31.30
N ALA A 546 -17.60 11.00 29.99
CA ALA A 546 -17.90 11.99 28.97
C ALA A 546 -19.43 11.99 28.68
N PRO A 547 -20.05 13.15 28.40
CA PRO A 547 -21.48 13.21 28.14
C PRO A 547 -21.82 12.54 26.79
N THR A 548 -22.75 11.58 26.84
CA THR A 548 -23.39 10.95 25.69
C THR A 548 -24.32 11.97 25.00
N PRO A 549 -24.27 12.14 23.67
CA PRO A 549 -25.37 12.76 22.96
C PRO A 549 -26.52 11.77 22.83
N ASP A 550 -27.68 12.14 23.40
CA ASP A 550 -28.97 11.46 23.22
C ASP A 550 -29.34 11.42 21.73
N LEU A 551 -29.30 10.22 21.14
CA LEU A 551 -29.86 9.93 19.83
C LEU A 551 -30.89 8.80 19.99
N GLU A 552 -32.05 9.11 20.58
CA GLU A 552 -33.28 8.35 20.39
C GLU A 552 -34.50 9.15 20.86
N LYS A 553 -35.10 9.92 19.93
CA LYS A 553 -36.54 10.22 19.85
C LYS A 553 -36.82 11.03 18.57
N ALA A 554 -36.99 10.31 17.48
CA ALA A 554 -37.79 10.76 16.34
C ALA A 554 -38.48 9.53 15.76
N GLU A 555 -39.56 9.11 16.40
CA GLU A 555 -40.57 8.28 15.77
C GLU A 555 -41.13 9.06 14.57
N SER A 556 -40.82 8.62 13.35
CA SER A 556 -41.51 9.10 12.16
C SER A 556 -42.75 8.23 11.95
N THR A 557 -43.91 8.79 12.25
CA THR A 557 -45.22 8.35 11.78
C THR A 557 -45.20 8.13 10.26
N PRO A 558 -45.82 7.06 9.72
CA PRO A 558 -45.88 6.85 8.28
C PRO A 558 -46.85 7.86 7.65
N VAL A 559 -46.36 8.66 6.71
CA VAL A 559 -47.21 9.43 5.79
C VAL A 559 -47.61 8.50 4.65
N GLU A 560 -48.89 8.18 4.63
CA GLU A 560 -49.58 7.45 3.57
C GLU A 560 -49.64 8.35 2.32
N VAL A 561 -48.89 7.99 1.28
CA VAL A 561 -49.02 8.62 -0.05
C VAL A 561 -49.76 7.66 -0.96
N ALA A 562 -51.00 8.00 -1.27
CA ALA A 562 -51.86 7.27 -2.18
C ALA A 562 -51.25 7.23 -3.61
N PRO A 563 -51.39 6.12 -4.35
CA PRO A 563 -50.93 6.02 -5.72
C PRO A 563 -51.86 6.83 -6.65
N GLN A 564 -51.29 7.80 -7.37
CA GLN A 564 -51.94 8.40 -8.53
C GLN A 564 -51.67 7.53 -9.77
N GLU A 565 -52.76 7.05 -10.37
CA GLU A 565 -52.76 6.33 -11.64
C GLU A 565 -52.36 7.26 -12.80
N PRO A 566 -51.55 6.79 -13.78
CA PRO A 566 -51.34 7.54 -15.00
C PRO A 566 -52.51 7.31 -15.97
N GLU A 567 -53.20 8.40 -16.36
CA GLU A 567 -54.17 8.40 -17.45
C GLU A 567 -53.51 8.16 -18.82
N PRO A 568 -54.26 7.57 -19.79
CA PRO A 568 -53.70 7.03 -21.02
C PRO A 568 -53.48 8.11 -22.09
N VAL A 569 -52.27 8.17 -22.65
CA VAL A 569 -51.98 8.96 -23.85
C VAL A 569 -52.48 8.22 -25.08
N GLN A 570 -53.39 8.87 -25.80
CA GLN A 570 -54.02 8.42 -27.03
C GLN A 570 -53.02 8.29 -28.20
N ALA A 571 -53.21 7.26 -29.01
CA ALA A 571 -52.53 7.02 -30.27
C ALA A 571 -53.22 7.76 -31.44
N ALA A 572 -52.43 8.29 -32.37
CA ALA A 572 -52.79 8.58 -33.77
C ALA A 572 -51.51 8.78 -34.62
N PRO A 573 -51.55 8.75 -35.96
CA PRO A 573 -51.48 7.53 -36.77
C PRO A 573 -50.26 7.48 -37.70
N ALA A 574 -50.09 6.32 -38.34
CA ALA A 574 -49.04 6.00 -39.28
C ALA A 574 -49.07 6.84 -40.58
N GLY A 575 -47.89 7.18 -41.09
CA GLY A 575 -47.67 7.44 -42.52
C GLY A 575 -46.62 8.50 -42.84
N THR A 576 -45.39 8.08 -43.18
CA THR A 576 -44.70 8.30 -44.47
C THR A 576 -43.18 8.11 -44.32
N LYS A 577 -42.61 7.25 -45.18
CA LYS A 577 -41.17 7.01 -45.34
C LYS A 577 -40.48 8.25 -45.95
N PRO A 578 -39.25 8.58 -45.51
CA PRO A 578 -38.25 9.18 -46.36
C PRO A 578 -37.07 8.23 -46.64
N ALA A 579 -36.40 8.49 -47.75
CA ALA A 579 -35.46 7.65 -48.48
C ALA A 579 -34.16 7.29 -47.72
N GLU A 580 -33.64 6.10 -48.04
CA GLU A 580 -32.28 5.66 -47.73
C GLU A 580 -31.24 6.62 -48.31
N ALA A 581 -30.43 7.21 -47.43
CA ALA A 581 -29.14 7.79 -47.78
C ALA A 581 -28.05 6.79 -47.36
N ALA A 582 -27.20 6.41 -48.32
CA ALA A 582 -26.09 5.49 -48.13
C ALA A 582 -25.09 6.02 -47.08
N PRO A 583 -24.55 5.17 -46.19
CA PRO A 583 -23.57 5.58 -45.19
C PRO A 583 -22.22 5.91 -45.86
N PRO A 584 -21.46 6.90 -45.34
CA PRO A 584 -20.13 7.19 -45.85
C PRO A 584 -19.16 6.03 -45.55
N THR A 585 -18.29 5.76 -46.51
CA THR A 585 -17.26 4.72 -46.45
C THR A 585 -16.30 4.98 -45.29
N PRO A 586 -15.98 3.98 -44.46
CA PRO A 586 -15.00 4.16 -43.38
C PRO A 586 -13.60 4.43 -43.96
N PRO A 587 -12.77 5.27 -43.30
CA PRO A 587 -11.39 5.46 -43.72
C PRO A 587 -10.62 4.14 -43.60
N ALA A 588 -9.77 3.87 -44.59
CA ALA A 588 -8.95 2.66 -44.66
C ALA A 588 -8.08 2.52 -43.39
N PRO A 589 -7.91 1.31 -42.84
CA PRO A 589 -7.03 1.10 -41.70
C PRO A 589 -5.59 1.45 -42.10
N LEU A 590 -4.91 2.23 -41.24
CA LEU A 590 -3.47 2.44 -41.28
C LEU A 590 -2.78 1.08 -41.37
N ARG A 591 -2.07 0.85 -42.49
CA ARG A 591 -1.22 -0.31 -42.69
C ARG A 591 -0.16 -0.31 -41.59
N LEU A 592 -0.25 -1.28 -40.67
CA LEU A 592 0.86 -1.71 -39.85
C LEU A 592 2.05 -2.00 -40.78
N ALA A 593 3.20 -1.43 -40.43
CA ALA A 593 4.46 -1.68 -41.12
C ALA A 593 4.72 -3.20 -41.26
N PRO A 594 5.27 -3.67 -42.39
CA PRO A 594 5.57 -5.08 -42.57
C PRO A 594 6.57 -5.55 -41.51
N SER A 595 6.36 -6.79 -41.08
CA SER A 595 7.20 -7.55 -40.17
C SER A 595 8.70 -7.37 -40.46
N LEU A 596 9.46 -7.09 -39.40
CA LEU A 596 10.92 -7.09 -39.42
C LEU A 596 11.44 -8.39 -40.06
N PRO A 597 12.39 -8.33 -41.00
CA PRO A 597 13.00 -9.53 -41.56
C PRO A 597 13.78 -10.28 -40.46
N LYS A 598 13.70 -11.62 -40.51
CA LYS A 598 14.41 -12.54 -39.62
C LYS A 598 15.86 -12.09 -39.40
N ALA A 599 16.24 -11.92 -38.14
CA ALA A 599 17.59 -11.57 -37.74
C ALA A 599 18.62 -12.53 -38.36
N LYS A 600 19.61 -11.98 -39.07
CA LYS A 600 20.82 -12.72 -39.46
C LYS A 600 21.54 -13.17 -38.18
N PRO A 601 22.15 -14.37 -38.15
CA PRO A 601 22.92 -14.82 -37.00
C PRO A 601 24.07 -13.84 -36.72
N MET A 602 24.21 -13.40 -35.47
CA MET A 602 25.31 -12.55 -35.05
C MET A 602 26.66 -13.28 -35.24
N PRO A 603 27.72 -12.57 -35.68
CA PRO A 603 29.06 -13.14 -35.67
C PRO A 603 29.49 -13.42 -34.22
N ARG A 604 30.12 -14.58 -34.00
CA ARG A 604 30.65 -14.98 -32.68
C ARG A 604 31.64 -13.92 -32.20
N LEU A 605 31.40 -13.37 -31.02
CA LEU A 605 32.41 -12.61 -30.27
C LEU A 605 33.60 -13.54 -29.96
N PRO A 606 34.86 -13.08 -30.09
CA PRO A 606 36.04 -13.87 -29.78
C PRO A 606 36.02 -14.32 -28.32
N ARG A 607 36.53 -15.53 -28.05
CA ARG A 607 36.62 -16.08 -26.71
C ARG A 607 37.74 -15.33 -25.97
N VAL A 608 37.61 -15.23 -24.65
CA VAL A 608 38.59 -14.63 -23.71
C VAL A 608 39.96 -15.35 -23.72
N THR A 609 40.15 -16.37 -24.56
CA THR A 609 41.41 -17.13 -24.70
C THR A 609 42.38 -16.55 -25.75
N ASP A 610 42.00 -15.51 -26.49
CA ASP A 610 42.81 -14.97 -27.60
C ASP A 610 43.50 -13.63 -27.25
N VAL A 611 43.66 -13.34 -25.95
CA VAL A 611 44.40 -12.16 -25.46
C VAL A 611 45.71 -12.63 -24.83
N GLU A 612 46.82 -12.48 -25.56
CA GLU A 612 48.15 -12.61 -24.97
C GLU A 612 48.41 -11.41 -24.05
N TRP A 613 48.44 -11.65 -22.74
CA TRP A 613 48.97 -10.69 -21.79
C TRP A 613 50.51 -10.78 -21.74
N PRO A 614 51.25 -9.67 -21.88
CA PRO A 614 52.70 -9.70 -21.73
C PRO A 614 53.04 -10.00 -20.26
N LEU A 615 53.83 -11.06 -20.06
CA LEU A 615 54.38 -11.42 -18.75
C LEU A 615 55.33 -10.30 -18.26
N PRO A 616 55.32 -9.96 -16.96
CA PRO A 616 56.29 -9.03 -16.39
C PRO A 616 57.71 -9.63 -16.46
N PRO A 617 58.76 -8.80 -16.62
CA PRO A 617 60.14 -9.28 -16.69
C PRO A 617 60.57 -9.90 -15.36
N GLU A 618 61.33 -11.00 -15.45
CA GLU A 618 61.92 -11.68 -14.29
C GLU A 618 62.86 -10.74 -13.51
N PRO A 619 62.88 -10.82 -12.16
CA PRO A 619 63.79 -10.04 -11.35
C PRO A 619 65.23 -10.46 -11.64
N LYS A 620 66.09 -9.50 -11.97
CA LYS A 620 67.53 -9.71 -11.97
C LYS A 620 67.99 -9.74 -10.51
N ASP A 621 68.52 -10.87 -10.09
CA ASP A 621 69.44 -10.94 -8.97
C ASP A 621 70.66 -10.07 -9.29
N ASP A 622 71.04 -9.17 -8.39
CA ASP A 622 72.43 -8.85 -8.02
C ASP A 622 72.44 -7.82 -6.86
N ASP A 623 73.16 -8.21 -5.81
CA ASP A 623 73.76 -7.51 -4.65
C ASP A 623 73.51 -6.01 -4.39
#